data_AF-A0A958QCW7-F1
#
_entry.id   AF-A0A958QCW7-F1
#
_cell.length_a   1.000
_cell.length_b   1.000
_cell.length_c   1.000
_cell.angle_alpha   90.00
_cell.angle_beta   90.00
_cell.angle_gamma   90.00
#
_symmetry.space_group_name_H-M   'P 1'
#
loop_
_entity.id
_entity.type
_entity.pdbx_description
1 polymer ?
#
loop_
_entity_poly.entity_id
_entity_poly.type
_entity_poly.pdbx_seq_one_letter_code
_entity_poly.pdbx_strand_id
1 'polypeptide(L)'
;MSSTERIFYWTEAFLTLSPESKSILLSEESASDPLSIFQFGSAVDELHRELCGASLDFSAAFKLLDALPQFYDHERWEVLIELSRSYFSLVEDSQKCDPFKLELDWKSLEYRDVSFDIYLAGIVEISKSVREILLGSPHSITSFIFAPNEYLSSFDRFGGLNVDASG
;
A
#
# COMPACT_ATOMS: atom_id res chain seq x y z
N MET A 1 -0.01 -3.62 -9.94
CA MET A 1 -1.11 -4.60 -9.84
C MET A 1 -2.45 -3.85 -9.92
N SER A 2 -3.38 -4.30 -10.76
CA SER A 2 -4.71 -3.70 -10.89
C SER A 2 -5.60 -4.01 -9.68
N SER A 3 -6.73 -3.28 -9.53
CA SER A 3 -7.66 -3.52 -8.43
C SER A 3 -8.26 -4.93 -8.45
N THR A 4 -8.70 -5.39 -9.62
CA THR A 4 -9.30 -6.72 -9.78
C THR A 4 -8.30 -7.83 -9.45
N GLU A 5 -7.03 -7.66 -9.84
CA GLU A 5 -5.98 -8.62 -9.47
C GLU A 5 -5.78 -8.69 -7.95
N ARG A 6 -5.74 -7.56 -7.24
CA ARG A 6 -5.62 -7.57 -5.77
C ARG A 6 -6.80 -8.28 -5.11
N ILE A 7 -8.01 -7.99 -5.54
CA ILE A 7 -9.23 -8.66 -5.03
C ILE A 7 -9.13 -10.17 -5.23
N PHE A 8 -8.62 -10.62 -6.38
CA PHE A 8 -8.38 -12.04 -6.62
C PHE A 8 -7.35 -12.62 -5.64
N TYR A 9 -6.21 -11.96 -5.42
CA TYR A 9 -5.23 -12.42 -4.43
C TYR A 9 -5.79 -12.43 -2.99
N TRP A 10 -6.61 -11.46 -2.60
CA TRP A 10 -7.28 -11.47 -1.29
C TRP A 10 -8.26 -12.63 -1.17
N THR A 11 -8.99 -12.94 -2.24
CA THR A 11 -9.90 -14.09 -2.33
C THR A 11 -9.12 -15.39 -2.18
N GLU A 12 -8.03 -15.57 -2.94
CA GLU A 12 -7.16 -16.75 -2.85
C GLU A 12 -6.52 -16.89 -1.47
N ALA A 13 -6.05 -15.78 -0.88
CA ALA A 13 -5.50 -15.76 0.47
C ALA A 13 -6.53 -16.15 1.53
N PHE A 14 -7.81 -15.79 1.34
CA PHE A 14 -8.87 -16.25 2.23
C PHE A 14 -9.07 -17.77 2.09
N LEU A 15 -9.01 -18.29 0.87
CA LEU A 15 -9.20 -19.71 0.60
C LEU A 15 -8.09 -20.60 1.20
N THR A 16 -6.89 -20.07 1.44
CA THR A 16 -5.78 -20.80 2.09
C THR A 16 -5.86 -20.83 3.62
N LEU A 17 -6.71 -20.00 4.25
CA LEU A 17 -6.90 -20.00 5.70
C LEU A 17 -7.49 -21.31 6.23
N SER A 18 -7.22 -21.59 7.51
CA SER A 18 -7.86 -22.70 8.23
C SER A 18 -9.38 -22.52 8.31
N PRO A 19 -10.17 -23.60 8.46
CA PRO A 19 -11.61 -23.51 8.67
C PRO A 19 -11.98 -22.62 9.87
N GLU A 20 -11.20 -22.70 10.95
CA GLU A 20 -11.39 -21.90 12.15
C GLU A 20 -11.23 -20.40 11.84
N SER A 21 -10.12 -20.01 11.20
CA SER A 21 -9.85 -18.63 10.78
C SER A 21 -10.92 -18.11 9.81
N LYS A 22 -11.39 -18.94 8.87
CA LYS A 22 -12.48 -18.55 7.94
C LYS A 22 -13.76 -18.23 8.68
N SER A 23 -14.13 -19.03 9.68
CA SER A 23 -15.39 -18.86 10.44
C SER A 23 -15.41 -17.60 11.32
N ILE A 24 -14.24 -17.07 11.68
CA ILE A 24 -14.10 -15.79 12.38
C ILE A 24 -14.42 -14.60 11.44
N LEU A 25 -14.12 -14.71 10.14
CA LEU A 25 -14.28 -13.63 9.17
C LEU A 25 -15.62 -13.66 8.42
N LEU A 26 -16.10 -14.85 8.07
CA LEU A 26 -17.33 -15.09 7.34
C LEU A 26 -18.12 -16.23 7.99
N SER A 27 -19.45 -16.16 7.91
CA SER A 27 -20.29 -17.31 8.26
C SER A 27 -19.99 -18.50 7.34
N GLU A 28 -20.28 -19.72 7.77
CA GLU A 28 -20.06 -20.94 6.98
C GLU A 28 -20.79 -20.90 5.62
N GLU A 29 -22.02 -20.35 5.62
CA GLU A 29 -22.81 -20.13 4.40
C GLU A 29 -22.10 -19.19 3.43
N SER A 30 -21.62 -18.04 3.91
CA SER A 30 -20.89 -17.06 3.10
C SER A 30 -19.50 -17.56 2.69
N ALA A 31 -18.82 -18.35 3.52
CA ALA A 31 -17.52 -18.93 3.21
C ALA A 31 -17.58 -20.05 2.16
N SER A 32 -18.79 -20.52 1.82
CA SER A 32 -19.03 -21.53 0.78
C SER A 32 -19.57 -20.93 -0.53
N ASP A 33 -19.95 -19.65 -0.53
CA ASP A 33 -20.45 -18.95 -1.71
C ASP A 33 -19.34 -18.13 -2.39
N PRO A 34 -18.94 -18.47 -3.64
CA PRO A 34 -17.89 -17.76 -4.35
C PRO A 34 -18.13 -16.25 -4.48
N LEU A 35 -19.40 -15.82 -4.62
CA LEU A 35 -19.72 -14.40 -4.72
C LEU A 35 -19.47 -13.68 -3.40
N SER A 36 -19.92 -14.26 -2.28
CA SER A 36 -19.67 -13.74 -0.94
C SER A 36 -18.17 -13.65 -0.63
N ILE A 37 -17.38 -14.66 -1.01
CA ILE A 37 -15.92 -14.64 -0.83
C ILE A 37 -15.27 -13.53 -1.65
N PHE A 38 -15.69 -13.34 -2.90
CA PHE A 38 -15.17 -12.26 -3.74
C PHE A 38 -15.53 -10.87 -3.18
N GLN A 39 -16.77 -10.70 -2.70
CA GLN A 39 -17.20 -9.47 -2.03
C GLN A 39 -16.39 -9.19 -0.76
N PHE A 40 -16.11 -10.23 0.02
CA PHE A 40 -15.22 -10.13 1.17
C PHE A 40 -13.80 -9.72 0.76
N GLY A 41 -13.22 -10.33 -0.27
CA GLY A 41 -11.91 -9.92 -0.81
C GLY A 41 -11.89 -8.47 -1.27
N SER A 42 -12.99 -7.97 -1.84
CA SER A 42 -13.14 -6.56 -2.20
C SER A 42 -13.19 -5.64 -0.97
N ALA A 43 -13.91 -6.03 0.08
CA ALA A 43 -13.96 -5.26 1.32
C ALA A 43 -12.61 -5.23 2.04
N VAL A 44 -11.85 -6.32 2.01
CA VAL A 44 -10.50 -6.39 2.57
C VAL A 44 -9.52 -5.54 1.76
N ASP A 45 -9.60 -5.52 0.42
CA ASP A 45 -8.79 -4.63 -0.42
C ASP A 45 -9.06 -3.15 -0.10
N GLU A 46 -10.32 -2.77 0.09
CA GLU A 46 -10.70 -1.42 0.46
C GLU A 46 -10.14 -1.04 1.84
N LEU A 47 -10.32 -1.89 2.85
CA LEU A 47 -9.75 -1.69 4.18
C LEU A 47 -8.21 -1.60 4.13
N HIS A 48 -7.55 -2.49 3.38
CA HIS A 48 -6.09 -2.45 3.21
C HIS A 48 -5.63 -1.11 2.65
N ARG A 49 -6.32 -0.59 1.63
CA ARG A 49 -6.02 0.71 1.04
C ARG A 49 -6.23 1.87 2.00
N GLU A 50 -7.30 1.85 2.79
CA GLU A 50 -7.56 2.86 3.82
C GLU A 50 -6.44 2.88 4.88
N LEU A 51 -6.05 1.69 5.36
CA LEU A 51 -4.95 1.56 6.32
C LEU A 51 -3.63 2.07 5.74
N CYS A 52 -3.29 1.67 4.51
CA CYS A 52 -2.07 2.14 3.84
C CYS A 52 -2.09 3.66 3.63
N GLY A 53 -3.24 4.25 3.31
CA GLY A 53 -3.41 5.71 3.25
C GLY A 53 -3.13 6.41 4.58
N ALA A 54 -3.37 5.74 5.71
CA ALA A 54 -3.00 6.18 7.04
C ALA A 54 -1.57 5.77 7.46
N SER A 55 -0.78 5.20 6.56
CA SER A 55 0.54 4.61 6.85
C SER A 55 0.52 3.49 7.91
N LEU A 56 -0.54 2.67 7.89
CA LEU A 56 -0.71 1.53 8.77
C LEU A 56 -0.84 0.24 7.93
N ASP A 57 -0.28 -0.86 8.44
CA ASP A 57 -0.71 -2.20 8.06
C ASP A 57 -1.72 -2.76 9.09
N PHE A 58 -2.23 -3.97 8.85
CA PHE A 58 -3.16 -4.63 9.78
C PHE A 58 -2.58 -4.81 11.19
N SER A 59 -1.28 -5.06 11.32
CA SER A 59 -0.63 -5.26 12.63
C SER A 59 -0.48 -3.94 13.39
N ALA A 60 -0.09 -2.87 12.71
CA ALA A 60 0.02 -1.54 13.26
C ALA A 60 -1.36 -1.00 13.67
N ALA A 61 -2.39 -1.21 12.84
CA ALA A 61 -3.76 -0.85 13.17
C ALA A 61 -4.28 -1.62 14.39
N PHE A 62 -4.05 -2.94 14.45
CA PHE A 62 -4.43 -3.77 15.60
C PHE A 62 -3.79 -3.26 16.90
N LYS A 63 -2.49 -2.92 16.90
CA LYS A 63 -1.82 -2.36 18.10
C LYS A 63 -2.45 -1.05 18.58
N LEU A 64 -2.91 -0.19 17.67
CA LEU A 64 -3.58 1.05 18.03
C LEU A 64 -4.98 0.80 18.60
N LEU A 65 -5.71 -0.17 18.05
CA LEU A 65 -7.04 -0.54 18.51
C LEU A 65 -7.00 -1.26 19.87
N ASP A 66 -6.03 -2.14 20.07
CA ASP A 66 -5.80 -2.87 21.33
C ASP A 66 -5.53 -1.93 22.52
N ALA A 67 -4.97 -0.74 22.25
CA ALA A 67 -4.78 0.29 23.27
C ALA A 67 -6.07 1.04 23.66
N LEU A 68 -7.17 0.86 22.93
CA LEU A 68 -8.43 1.54 23.20
C LEU A 68 -9.23 0.81 24.30
N PRO A 69 -9.81 1.55 25.27
CA PRO A 69 -10.79 0.96 26.17
C PRO A 69 -11.97 0.39 25.38
N GLN A 70 -12.38 -0.83 25.71
CA GLN A 70 -13.56 -1.51 25.11
C GLN A 70 -13.37 -1.98 23.66
N PHE A 71 -12.15 -2.25 23.21
CA PHE A 71 -11.94 -3.02 22.00
C PHE A 71 -12.20 -4.51 22.26
N TYR A 72 -12.99 -5.17 21.41
CA TYR A 72 -13.40 -6.58 21.61
C TYR A 72 -13.13 -7.49 20.40
N ASP A 73 -12.75 -6.94 19.24
CA ASP A 73 -12.59 -7.69 17.98
C ASP A 73 -11.17 -8.27 17.79
N HIS A 74 -10.50 -8.66 18.88
CA HIS A 74 -9.09 -9.10 18.83
C HIS A 74 -8.88 -10.27 17.87
N GLU A 75 -9.69 -11.32 18.03
CA GLU A 75 -9.61 -12.54 17.22
C GLU A 75 -9.81 -12.24 15.73
N ARG A 76 -10.74 -11.34 15.38
CA ARG A 76 -10.95 -10.92 13.99
C ARG A 76 -9.73 -10.22 13.42
N TRP A 77 -9.08 -9.35 14.19
CA TRP A 77 -7.87 -8.65 13.75
C TRP A 77 -6.66 -9.56 13.64
N GLU A 78 -6.51 -10.53 14.54
CA GLU A 78 -5.46 -11.55 14.44
C GLU A 78 -5.59 -12.36 13.14
N VAL A 79 -6.81 -12.76 12.78
CA VAL A 79 -7.06 -13.45 11.51
C VAL A 79 -6.85 -12.54 10.31
N LEU A 80 -7.20 -11.25 10.38
CA LEU A 80 -6.88 -10.30 9.30
C LEU A 80 -5.36 -10.13 9.11
N ILE A 81 -4.58 -10.18 10.19
CA ILE A 81 -3.11 -10.18 10.11
C ILE A 81 -2.62 -11.46 9.44
N GLU A 82 -3.15 -12.63 9.80
CA GLU A 82 -2.85 -13.92 9.15
C GLU A 82 -3.18 -13.86 7.65
N LEU A 83 -4.38 -13.41 7.29
CA LEU A 83 -4.85 -13.23 5.92
C LEU A 83 -3.90 -12.33 5.12
N SER A 84 -3.48 -11.20 5.71
CA SER A 84 -2.55 -10.26 5.06
C SER A 84 -1.19 -10.89 4.75
N ARG A 85 -0.69 -11.76 5.64
CA ARG A 85 0.57 -12.50 5.41
C ARG A 85 0.41 -13.49 4.26
N SER A 86 -0.71 -14.21 4.22
CA SER A 86 -0.99 -15.14 3.11
C SER A 86 -1.13 -14.39 1.78
N TYR A 87 -1.79 -13.24 1.78
CA TYR A 87 -1.90 -12.37 0.60
C TYR A 87 -0.52 -11.95 0.08
N PHE A 88 0.34 -11.41 0.94
CA PHE A 88 1.66 -10.96 0.49
C PHE A 88 2.54 -12.11 0.03
N SER A 89 2.46 -13.27 0.66
CA SER A 89 3.16 -14.48 0.17
C SER A 89 2.73 -14.83 -1.26
N LEU A 90 1.42 -14.84 -1.55
CA LEU A 90 0.91 -15.15 -2.89
C LEU A 90 1.31 -14.11 -3.94
N VAL A 91 1.34 -12.83 -3.55
CA VAL A 91 1.78 -11.74 -4.42
C VAL A 91 3.28 -11.87 -4.73
N GLU A 92 4.11 -12.12 -3.72
CA GLU A 92 5.56 -12.32 -3.85
C GLU A 92 5.89 -13.54 -4.72
N ASP A 93 5.20 -14.68 -4.50
CA ASP A 93 5.37 -15.90 -5.30
C ASP A 93 5.04 -15.67 -6.78
N SER A 94 4.15 -14.71 -7.07
CA SER A 94 3.80 -14.31 -8.44
C SER A 94 4.76 -13.28 -9.06
N GLN A 95 5.85 -12.92 -8.36
CA GLN A 95 6.81 -11.87 -8.76
C GLN A 95 6.13 -10.52 -9.03
N LYS A 96 5.01 -10.25 -8.37
CA LYS A 96 4.30 -8.97 -8.42
C LYS A 96 4.60 -8.18 -7.15
N CYS A 97 4.31 -6.88 -7.21
CA CYS A 97 4.34 -6.02 -6.04
C CYS A 97 2.97 -5.37 -5.83
N ASP A 98 2.57 -5.30 -4.56
CA ASP A 98 1.48 -4.45 -4.15
C ASP A 98 1.99 -3.00 -4.02
N PRO A 99 1.43 -2.04 -4.76
CA PRO A 99 1.83 -0.64 -4.68
C PRO A 99 1.66 -0.04 -3.27
N PHE A 100 0.68 -0.51 -2.49
CA PHE A 100 0.41 0.01 -1.15
C PHE A 100 1.39 -0.55 -0.11
N LYS A 101 1.85 -1.80 -0.28
CA LYS A 101 2.91 -2.38 0.56
C LYS A 101 4.26 -1.70 0.32
N LEU A 102 4.60 -1.38 -0.93
CA LEU A 102 5.83 -0.65 -1.25
C LEU A 102 5.90 0.69 -0.51
N GLU A 103 4.77 1.38 -0.36
CA GLU A 103 4.67 2.64 0.37
C GLU A 103 4.87 2.48 1.89
N LEU A 104 4.44 1.36 2.47
CA LEU A 104 4.69 1.06 3.88
C LEU A 104 6.15 0.64 4.11
N ASP A 105 6.65 -0.27 3.26
CA ASP A 105 7.98 -0.85 3.40
C ASP A 105 9.08 0.20 3.20
N TRP A 106 8.89 1.19 2.30
CA TRP A 106 9.90 2.24 2.08
C TRP A 106 10.24 3.01 3.36
N LYS A 107 9.26 3.30 4.22
CA LYS A 107 9.48 4.03 5.47
C LYS A 107 10.33 3.23 6.46
N SER A 108 10.34 1.90 6.32
CA SER A 108 11.07 0.97 7.17
C SER A 108 12.41 0.53 6.59
N LEU A 109 12.65 0.79 5.29
CA LEU A 109 13.93 0.51 4.66
C LEU A 109 14.96 1.51 5.18
N GLU A 110 15.83 1.05 6.09
CA GLU A 110 17.16 1.65 6.19
C GLU A 110 17.80 1.51 4.80
N TYR A 111 18.12 2.63 4.16
CA TYR A 111 18.80 2.65 2.87
C TYR A 111 20.08 1.82 2.98
N ARG A 112 20.01 0.55 2.58
CA ARG A 112 21.18 -0.30 2.45
C ARG A 112 21.98 0.26 1.30
N ASP A 113 23.17 0.76 1.61
CA ASP A 113 24.43 0.96 0.85
C ASP A 113 24.48 0.77 -0.68
N VAL A 114 23.38 0.97 -1.41
CA VAL A 114 23.32 0.87 -2.87
C VAL A 114 23.28 2.29 -3.41
N SER A 115 24.44 2.80 -3.83
CA SER A 115 24.52 4.11 -4.47
C SER A 115 24.01 4.03 -5.91
N PHE A 116 22.86 4.63 -6.19
CA PHE A 116 22.38 4.88 -7.55
C PHE A 116 21.89 6.32 -7.68
N ASP A 117 21.90 6.84 -8.90
CA ASP A 117 21.34 8.16 -9.22
C ASP A 117 19.90 8.00 -9.73
N ILE A 118 19.01 8.89 -9.28
CA ILE A 118 17.60 8.91 -9.67
C ILE A 118 17.39 9.99 -10.72
N TYR A 119 16.95 9.59 -11.92
CA TYR A 119 16.60 10.51 -12.99
C TYR A 119 15.09 10.53 -13.21
N LEU A 120 14.48 11.70 -13.04
CA LEU A 120 13.05 11.93 -13.26
C LEU A 120 12.88 12.63 -14.60
N ALA A 121 12.09 12.08 -15.52
CA ALA A 121 11.87 12.69 -16.83
C ALA A 121 10.39 12.81 -17.13
N GLY A 122 9.93 14.02 -17.51
CA GLY A 122 8.54 14.26 -17.90
C GLY A 122 7.52 14.10 -16.76
N ILE A 123 7.95 14.29 -15.51
CA ILE A 123 7.05 14.26 -14.36
C ILE A 123 6.23 15.56 -14.35
N VAL A 124 4.91 15.44 -14.36
CA VAL A 124 3.99 16.60 -14.23
C VAL A 124 3.55 16.76 -12.78
N GLU A 125 3.28 15.64 -12.11
CA GLU A 125 2.86 15.56 -10.73
C GLU A 125 3.43 14.29 -10.10
N ILE A 126 3.77 14.37 -8.82
CA ILE A 126 4.16 13.23 -7.98
C ILE A 126 3.32 13.27 -6.71
N SER A 127 2.84 12.11 -6.28
CA SER A 127 2.08 12.00 -5.04
C SER A 127 2.92 12.43 -3.84
N LYS A 128 2.25 12.89 -2.78
CA LYS A 128 2.92 13.28 -1.52
C LYS A 128 3.85 12.18 -1.01
N SER A 129 3.39 10.93 -1.03
CA SER A 129 4.17 9.77 -0.58
C SER A 129 5.43 9.53 -1.41
N VAL A 130 5.35 9.64 -2.74
CA VAL A 130 6.54 9.54 -3.62
C VAL A 130 7.49 10.70 -3.37
N ARG A 131 6.97 11.89 -3.11
CA ARG A 131 7.78 13.06 -2.76
C ARG A 131 8.52 12.85 -1.44
N GLU A 132 7.85 12.29 -0.43
CA GLU A 132 8.46 11.92 0.85
C GLU A 132 9.56 10.85 0.64
N ILE A 133 9.33 9.84 -0.20
CA ILE A 133 10.33 8.83 -0.61
C ILE A 133 11.59 9.51 -1.17
N LEU A 134 11.39 10.37 -2.15
CA LEU A 134 12.48 11.06 -2.85
C LEU A 134 13.23 12.02 -1.92
N LEU A 135 12.54 12.71 -1.01
CA LEU A 135 13.16 13.60 -0.03
C LEU A 135 13.97 12.85 1.03
N GLY A 136 13.50 11.67 1.45
CA GLY A 136 14.20 10.82 2.42
C GLY A 136 15.40 10.06 1.82
N SER A 137 15.53 10.05 0.49
CA SER A 137 16.56 9.32 -0.21
C SER A 137 17.94 9.97 -0.07
N PRO A 138 18.99 9.19 0.28
CA PRO A 138 20.37 9.67 0.27
C PRO A 138 20.93 9.81 -1.16
N HIS A 139 20.17 9.39 -2.17
CA HIS A 139 20.58 9.37 -3.57
C HIS A 139 20.44 10.74 -4.24
N SER A 140 21.29 10.98 -5.25
CA SER A 140 21.17 12.18 -6.06
C SER A 140 19.92 12.08 -6.94
N ILE A 141 19.17 13.19 -7.05
CA ILE A 141 17.93 13.25 -7.83
C ILE A 141 18.08 14.37 -8.86
N THR A 142 17.96 14.01 -10.13
CA THR A 142 18.03 14.95 -11.26
C THR A 142 16.73 14.90 -12.04
N SER A 143 16.07 16.05 -12.20
CA SER A 143 14.83 16.18 -12.98
C SER A 143 15.10 16.77 -14.37
N PHE A 144 14.62 16.10 -15.42
CA PHE A 144 14.59 16.57 -16.79
C PHE A 144 13.21 17.14 -17.12
N ILE A 145 13.18 18.46 -17.29
CA ILE A 145 11.97 19.21 -17.60
C ILE A 145 12.07 19.67 -19.05
N PHE A 146 11.10 19.26 -19.86
CA PHE A 146 10.98 19.69 -21.26
C PHE A 146 10.07 20.93 -21.34
N ALA A 147 10.62 22.08 -20.96
CA ALA A 147 9.92 23.36 -21.00
C ALA A 147 10.86 24.48 -21.47
N PRO A 148 10.34 25.58 -22.04
CA PRO A 148 11.12 26.79 -22.26
C PRO A 148 11.74 27.30 -20.95
N ASN A 149 12.95 27.87 -21.02
CA ASN A 149 13.69 28.37 -19.86
C ASN A 149 12.92 29.42 -19.04
N GLU A 150 11.97 30.13 -19.67
CA GLU A 150 11.11 31.13 -19.02
C GLU A 150 10.23 30.52 -17.90
N TYR A 151 9.94 29.23 -17.97
CA TYR A 151 9.11 28.53 -16.98
C TYR A 151 9.92 27.83 -15.89
N LEU A 152 11.24 28.02 -15.83
CA LEU A 152 12.11 27.32 -14.86
C LEU A 152 11.62 27.49 -13.42
N SER A 153 11.14 28.69 -13.05
CA SER A 153 10.63 28.99 -11.70
C SER A 153 9.26 28.38 -11.41
N SER A 154 8.55 27.88 -12.42
CA SER A 154 7.24 27.24 -12.28
C SER A 154 7.34 25.77 -11.86
N PHE A 155 8.54 25.19 -11.78
CA PHE A 155 8.76 23.80 -11.42
C PHE A 155 9.51 23.66 -10.09
N ASP A 156 9.21 22.58 -9.37
CA ASP A 156 9.94 22.18 -8.18
C ASP A 156 11.21 21.36 -8.53
N ARG A 157 11.97 20.97 -7.50
CA ARG A 157 13.19 20.14 -7.64
C ARG A 157 12.97 18.73 -8.21
N PHE A 158 11.72 18.31 -8.38
CA PHE A 158 11.35 17.01 -8.93
C PHE A 158 10.75 17.13 -10.33
N GLY A 159 10.62 18.35 -10.86
CA GLY A 159 10.03 18.65 -12.16
C GLY A 159 8.51 18.81 -12.13
N GLY A 160 7.86 18.71 -10.97
CA GLY A 160 6.43 18.98 -10.82
C GLY A 160 6.12 20.47 -10.78
N LEU A 161 4.88 20.86 -11.11
CA LEU A 161 4.47 22.27 -11.05
C LEU A 161 4.47 22.80 -9.61
N ASN A 162 5.06 23.97 -9.41
CA ASN A 162 5.04 24.67 -8.14
C ASN A 162 3.72 25.45 -8.01
N VAL A 163 2.83 24.97 -7.14
CA VAL A 163 1.50 25.57 -6.92
C VAL A 163 1.63 26.99 -6.34
N ASP A 164 2.74 27.29 -5.66
CA ASP A 164 3.03 28.62 -5.10
C ASP A 164 3.65 29.60 -6.13
N ALA A 165 4.02 29.13 -7.33
CA ALA A 165 4.56 29.97 -8.40
C ALA A 165 3.47 30.57 -9.32
N SER A 166 2.20 30.30 -9.02
CA SER A 166 1.02 30.81 -9.75
C SER A 166 0.42 32.04 -9.06
N GLY A 167 1.25 33.04 -8.74
CA GLY A 167 0.86 34.33 -8.16
C GLY A 167 1.46 35.50 -8.92
#